data_AF-A0A1G4U4G9-F1
#
_entry.id   AF-A0A1G4U4G9-F1
#
_cell.length_a   1.000
_cell.length_b   1.000
_cell.length_c   1.000
_cell.angle_alpha   90.00
_cell.angle_beta   90.00
_cell.angle_gamma   90.00
#
_symmetry.space_group_name_H-M   'P 1'
#
loop_
_entity.id
_entity.type
_entity.pdbx_description
1 polymer ?
#
loop_
_entity_poly.entity_id
_entity_poly.type
_entity_poly.pdbx_seq_one_letter_code
_entity_poly.pdbx_strand_id
1 'polypeptide(L)' 'YENPIAERINGILKTEFQLSRIFKSRPEALLAVKSAVEAYNNVRPHMSCSNLTPAYAHQSTEPLMKHWKNRRKKAPSPAQ' A
#
# COMPACT_ATOMS: atom_id res chain seq x y z
N TYR A 1 17.13 7.35 -5.84
CA TYR A 1 16.35 7.03 -4.63
C TYR A 1 15.09 6.34 -5.11
N GLU A 2 15.09 5.02 -5.16
CA GLU A 2 13.93 4.25 -5.61
C GLU A 2 13.25 3.67 -4.37
N ASN A 3 12.03 4.11 -4.08
CA ASN A 3 11.23 3.53 -3.01
C ASN A 3 10.21 2.56 -3.65
N PRO A 4 10.49 1.25 -3.69
CA PRO A 4 9.61 0.27 -4.32
C PRO A 4 8.22 0.20 -3.67
N ILE A 5 8.09 0.61 -2.40
CA ILE A 5 6.80 0.71 -1.72
C ILE A 5 5.99 1.88 -2.28
N ALA A 6 6.63 3.03 -2.49
CA ALA A 6 5.98 4.21 -3.07
C ALA A 6 5.53 3.93 -4.52
N GLU A 7 6.35 3.25 -5.33
CA GLU A 7 5.97 2.86 -6.69
C GLU A 7 4.73 1.96 -6.70
N ARG A 8 4.67 0.98 -5.78
CA ARG A 8 3.49 0.12 -5.64
C ARG A 8 2.24 0.92 -5.26
N ILE A 9 2.36 1.84 -4.30
CA ILE A 9 1.24 2.70 -3.88
C ILE A 9 0.78 3.58 -5.05
N ASN A 10 1.71 4.20 -5.77
CA ASN A 10 1.42 5.02 -6.95
C ASN A 10 0.69 4.22 -8.03
N GLY A 11 1.11 2.96 -8.26
CA GLY A 11 0.43 2.05 -9.17
C GLY A 11 -1.04 1.86 -8.79
N ILE A 12 -1.31 1.50 -7.53
CA ILE A 12 -2.68 1.31 -7.01
C ILE A 12 -3.51 2.59 -7.14
N LEU A 13 -2.95 3.73 -6.74
CA LEU A 13 -3.61 5.02 -6.82
C LEU A 13 -4.00 5.38 -8.27
N LYS A 14 -3.12 5.08 -9.24
CA LYS A 14 -3.40 5.30 -10.67
C LYS A 14 -4.45 4.36 -11.23
N THR A 15 -4.41 3.06 -10.90
CA THR A 15 -5.27 2.04 -11.49
C THR A 15 -6.65 1.97 -10.85
N GLU A 16 -6.73 2.09 -9.52
CA GLU A 16 -7.97 1.85 -8.76
C GLU A 16 -8.74 3.14 -8.44
N PHE A 17 -8.06 4.29 -8.38
CA PHE A 17 -8.68 5.58 -8.01
C PHE A 17 -8.76 6.56 -9.18
N GLN A 18 -8.72 6.06 -10.41
CA GLN A 18 -8.89 6.85 -11.65
C GLN A 18 -7.89 8.02 -11.81
N LEU A 19 -6.73 7.96 -11.15
CA LEU A 19 -5.68 8.98 -11.29
C LEU A 19 -4.86 8.82 -12.59
N SER A 20 -5.13 7.79 -13.40
CA SER A 20 -4.56 7.63 -14.74
C SER A 20 -5.17 8.56 -15.81
N ARG A 21 -6.14 9.42 -15.42
CA ARG A 21 -6.80 10.36 -16.34
C ARG A 21 -6.05 11.68 -16.49
N ILE A 22 -6.34 12.40 -17.57
CA ILE A 22 -5.87 13.77 -17.77
C ILE A 22 -6.76 14.72 -16.97
N PHE A 23 -6.14 15.56 -16.14
CA PHE A 23 -6.84 16.61 -15.40
C PHE A 23 -6.75 17.93 -16.15
N LYS A 24 -7.83 18.73 -16.10
CA LYS A 24 -7.89 20.00 -16.82
C LYS A 24 -7.08 21.10 -16.13
N SER A 25 -6.87 20.95 -14.81
CA SER A 25 -6.16 21.93 -14.01
C SER A 25 -5.42 21.28 -12.84
N ARG A 26 -4.37 21.94 -12.36
CA ARG A 26 -3.61 21.51 -11.17
C ARG A 26 -4.50 21.39 -9.92
N PRO A 27 -5.42 22.33 -9.60
CA PRO A 27 -6.31 22.18 -8.46
C PRO A 27 -7.20 20.93 -8.54
N GLU A 28 -7.71 20.60 -9.72
CA GLU A 28 -8.52 19.39 -9.93
C GLU A 28 -7.70 18.12 -9.67
N ALA A 29 -6.48 18.06 -10.20
CA ALA A 29 -5.57 16.94 -9.95
C ALA A 29 -5.25 16.80 -8.46
N LEU A 30 -4.98 17.90 -7.76
CA LEU A 30 -4.70 17.89 -6.32
C LEU A 30 -5.89 17.37 -5.52
N LEU A 31 -7.11 17.79 -5.85
CA LEU A 31 -8.32 17.31 -5.17
C LEU A 31 -8.51 15.81 -5.39
N ALA A 32 -8.37 15.35 -6.64
CA ALA A 32 -8.49 13.93 -6.97
C ALA A 32 -7.43 13.09 -6.24
N VAL A 33 -6.17 13.54 -6.20
CA VAL A 33 -5.10 12.86 -5.46
C VAL A 33 -5.42 12.81 -3.97
N LYS A 34 -5.88 13.92 -3.38
CA LYS A 34 -6.27 13.96 -1.96
C LYS A 34 -7.37 12.94 -1.67
N SER A 35 -8.43 12.91 -2.46
CA SER A 35 -9.53 11.95 -2.31
C SER A 35 -9.06 10.51 -2.50
N ALA A 36 -8.18 10.24 -3.45
CA ALA A 36 -7.61 8.92 -3.66
C ALA A 36 -6.78 8.43 -2.46
N VAL A 37 -5.95 9.32 -1.89
CA VAL A 37 -5.16 9.03 -0.69
C VAL A 37 -6.05 8.77 0.52
N GLU A 38 -7.09 9.59 0.72
CA GLU A 38 -8.07 9.40 1.79
C GLU A 38 -8.80 8.06 1.65
N ALA A 39 -9.25 7.70 0.44
CA ALA A 39 -9.93 6.45 0.18
C ALA A 39 -8.99 5.23 0.35
N TYR A 40 -7.74 5.33 -0.09
CA TYR A 40 -6.73 4.31 0.12
C TYR A 40 -6.49 4.03 1.61
N ASN A 41 -6.41 5.09 2.43
CA ASN A 41 -6.08 5.01 3.85
C ASN A 41 -7.27 4.63 4.74
N ASN A 42 -8.49 5.02 4.38
CA ASN A 42 -9.65 4.93 5.29
C ASN A 42 -10.78 4.04 4.78
N VAL A 43 -10.85 3.77 3.48
CA VAL A 43 -12.00 3.05 2.89
C VAL A 43 -11.58 1.66 2.39
N ARG A 44 -10.40 1.55 1.77
CA ARG A 44 -9.95 0.29 1.18
C ARG A 44 -9.39 -0.66 2.25
N PRO A 45 -9.98 -1.86 2.47
CA PRO A 45 -9.35 -2.89 3.28
C PRO A 45 -8.17 -3.51 2.51
N HIS A 46 -7.08 -3.82 3.21
CA HIS A 46 -5.90 -4.44 2.60
C HIS A 46 -5.61 -5.80 3.24
N MET A 47 -5.43 -6.82 2.41
CA MET A 47 -5.02 -8.15 2.84
C MET A 47 -3.71 -8.15 3.64
N SER A 48 -2.77 -7.25 3.31
CA SER A 48 -1.52 -7.06 4.06
C SER A 48 -1.72 -6.47 5.46
N CYS A 49 -2.89 -5.90 5.70
CA CYS A 49 -3.30 -5.31 6.96
C CYS A 49 -4.40 -6.17 7.62
N SER A 50 -4.39 -7.49 7.43
CA SER A 50 -5.43 -8.39 7.97
C SER A 50 -6.86 -8.00 7.56
N ASN A 51 -7.05 -7.46 6.35
CA ASN A 51 -8.30 -6.88 5.85
C ASN A 51 -8.78 -5.62 6.59
N LEU A 52 -7.89 -4.96 7.32
CA LEU A 52 -8.13 -3.64 7.90
C LEU A 52 -7.72 -2.54 6.91
N THR A 53 -8.21 -1.32 7.16
CA THR A 53 -7.76 -0.14 6.43
C THR A 53 -6.38 0.29 6.94
N PRO A 54 -5.53 0.94 6.12
CA PRO A 54 -4.19 1.31 6.54
C PRO A 54 -4.20 2.24 7.76
N ALA A 55 -5.16 3.17 7.85
CA ALA A 55 -5.30 4.06 9.00
C ALA A 55 -5.62 3.29 10.28
N TYR A 56 -6.51 2.30 10.22
CA TYR A 56 -6.85 1.47 11.38
C TYR A 56 -5.67 0.58 11.78
N ALA A 57 -5.04 -0.07 10.81
CA ALA A 57 -3.86 -0.91 11.04
C ALA A 57 -2.67 -0.13 11.63
N HIS A 58 -2.54 1.15 11.26
CA HIS A 58 -1.51 2.03 11.81
C HIS A 58 -1.75 2.41 13.28
N GLN A 59 -3.02 2.55 13.67
CA GLN A 59 -3.42 2.87 15.05
C GLN A 59 -3.45 1.63 15.95
N SER A 60 -3.64 0.45 15.37
CA SER A 60 -3.65 -0.82 16.09
C SER A 60 -2.26 -1.16 16.65
N THR A 61 -2.23 -1.64 17.89
CA THR A 61 -1.03 -2.23 18.51
C THR A 61 -0.88 -3.72 18.20
N GLU A 62 -1.91 -4.33 17.62
CA GLU A 62 -1.89 -5.76 17.30
C GLU A 62 -0.95 -6.05 16.13
N PRO A 63 -0.10 -7.10 16.24
CA PRO A 63 0.81 -7.46 15.18
C PRO A 63 0.05 -7.92 13.93
N LEU A 64 0.29 -7.25 12.81
CA LEU A 64 -0.27 -7.66 11.52
C LEU A 64 0.27 -9.03 11.08
N MET A 65 -0.63 -9.93 10.68
CA MET A 65 -0.25 -11.25 10.20
C MET A 65 0.46 -11.14 8.84
N LYS A 66 1.71 -11.60 8.77
CA LYS A 66 2.47 -11.68 7.53
C LYS A 66 2.09 -12.93 6.76
N HIS A 67 1.29 -12.79 5.71
CA HIS A 67 0.87 -13.92 4.87
C HIS A 67 1.91 -14.34 3.81
N TRP A 68 3.02 -13.61 3.67
CA TRP A 68 4.07 -13.94 2.68
C TRP A 68 5.13 -14.90 3.25
N LYS A 69 5.58 -15.85 2.41
CA LYS A 69 6.69 -16.75 2.74
C LYS A 69 8.01 -16.00 2.66
N ASN A 70 8.76 -15.95 3.76
CA ASN A 70 10.08 -15.32 3.78
C ASN A 70 11.12 -16.27 3.15
N ARG A 71 11.48 -16.04 1.89
CA ARG A 71 12.42 -16.89 1.13
C ARG A 71 13.85 -16.94 1.71
N ARG A 72 14.18 -16.11 2.70
CA ARG A 72 15.53 -15.99 3.27
C ARG A 72 15.90 -17.00 4.36
N LYS A 73 15.00 -17.88 4.81
CA LYS A 73 15.40 -19.00 5.67
C LYS A 73 16.05 -20.09 4.82
N LYS A 74 17.34 -19.90 4.47
CA LYS A 74 18.19 -21.01 4.03
C LYS A 74 18.30 -22.01 5.19
N ALA A 75 18.16 -23.29 4.87
CA ALA A 75 18.39 -24.39 5.79
C ALA A 75 19.79 -24.25 6.45
N PRO A 76 19.99 -24.76 7.69
CA PRO A 76 21.33 -24.83 8.26
C PRO A 76 22.23 -25.60 7.27
N SER A 77 23.37 -25.00 6.92
CA SER A 77 24.42 -25.68 6.16
C SER A 77 24.85 -26.94 6.92
N PRO A 78 25.06 -28.09 6.26
CA PRO A 78 25.60 -29.27 6.93
C PRO A 78 26.92 -28.91 7.60
N ALA A 79 27.07 -29.26 8.88
CA ALA A 79 28.32 -29.15 9.59
C ALA A 79 29.38 -30.02 8.89
N GLN A 80 30.58 -29.47 8.75
CA GLN A 80 31.77 -30.20 8.28
C GLN A 80 32.17 -31.30 9.26
#